data_AF-B0C9I5-F1
#
_entry.id   AF-B0C9I5-F1
#
_cell.length_a   1.000
_cell.length_b   1.000
_cell.length_c   1.000
_cell.angle_alpha   90.00
_cell.angle_beta   90.00
_cell.angle_gamma   90.00
#
_symmetry.space_group_name_H-M   'P 1'
#
loop_
_entity.id
_entity.type
_entity.pdbx_description
1 polymer ?
#
loop_
_entity_poly.entity_id
_entity_poly.type
_entity_poly.pdbx_seq_one_letter_code
_entity_poly.pdbx_strand_id
1 'polypeptide(L)' 'MKQILQEADEIVFKTVNLSPIHKDPFDRLIIATALVCNAKLASIDSYFSKYPELTELLIAKEI' A
#
# COMPACT_ATOMS: atom_id res chain seq x y z
N MET A 1 19.76 -6.92 11.81
CA MET A 1 18.48 -6.66 12.53
C MET A 1 18.04 -5.20 12.49
N LYS A 2 18.91 -4.21 12.25
CA LYS A 2 18.55 -2.78 12.22
C LYS A 2 17.70 -2.33 11.00
N GLN A 3 17.77 -3.05 9.88
CA GLN A 3 17.07 -2.70 8.63
C GLN A 3 15.54 -2.87 8.73
N ILE A 4 15.07 -3.95 9.37
CA ILE A 4 13.65 -4.33 9.39
C ILE A 4 12.82 -3.42 10.33
N LEU A 5 13.44 -2.84 11.36
CA LEU A 5 12.73 -2.02 12.35
C LEU A 5 12.43 -0.58 11.87
N GLN A 6 13.29 0.01 11.05
CA GLN A 6 13.02 1.36 10.51
C GLN A 6 11.87 1.35 9.49
N GLU A 7 11.75 0.29 8.70
CA GLU A 7 10.68 0.15 7.71
C GLU A 7 9.31 -0.04 8.39
N ALA A 8 9.27 -0.69 9.56
CA ALA A 8 8.01 -0.92 10.29
C ALA A 8 7.35 0.38 10.77
N ASP A 9 8.12 1.34 11.29
CA ASP A 9 7.59 2.63 11.75
C ASP A 9 7.02 3.45 10.58
N GLU A 10 7.71 3.46 9.44
CA GLU A 10 7.24 4.16 8.24
C GLU A 10 5.98 3.51 7.67
N ILE A 11 5.90 2.18 7.66
CA ILE A 11 4.71 1.45 7.23
C ILE A 11 3.51 1.81 8.11
N VAL A 12 3.67 1.79 9.43
CA VAL A 12 2.58 2.15 10.37
C VAL A 12 2.17 3.61 10.17
N PHE A 13 3.14 4.52 10.04
CA PHE A 13 2.87 5.94 9.78
C PHE A 13 2.12 6.15 8.45
N LYS A 14 2.52 5.49 7.37
CA LYS A 14 1.78 5.57 6.09
C LYS A 14 0.39 4.96 6.21
N THR A 15 0.24 3.83 6.89
CA THR A 15 -1.04 3.11 7.05
C THR A 15 -2.14 4.01 7.60
N VAL A 16 -1.84 4.87 8.57
CA VAL A 16 -2.83 5.79 9.16
C VAL A 16 -3.09 7.02 8.29
N ASN A 17 -2.12 7.43 7.46
CA ASN A 17 -2.17 8.64 6.63
C ASN A 17 -2.68 8.41 5.19
N LEU A 18 -3.05 7.19 4.81
CA LEU A 18 -3.65 6.91 3.50
C LEU A 18 -4.97 7.67 3.30
N SER A 19 -5.30 7.90 2.03
CA SER A 19 -6.57 8.47 1.60
C SER A 19 -7.77 7.74 2.24
N PRO A 20 -8.82 8.46 2.67
CA PRO A 20 -9.93 7.90 3.44
C PRO A 20 -10.98 7.22 2.54
N ILE A 21 -10.56 6.30 1.67
CA ILE A 21 -11.42 5.63 0.69
C ILE A 21 -12.01 4.34 1.27
N HIS A 22 -11.16 3.40 1.70
CA HIS A 22 -11.54 2.21 2.48
C HIS A 22 -11.03 2.30 3.91
N LYS A 23 -11.73 1.60 4.82
CA LYS A 23 -11.34 1.45 6.23
C LYS A 23 -10.95 0.02 6.60
N ASP A 24 -10.72 -0.87 5.63
CA ASP A 24 -10.09 -2.15 5.98
C ASP A 24 -8.65 -1.89 6.45
N PRO A 25 -8.33 -2.19 7.72
CA PRO A 25 -7.00 -1.94 8.26
C PRO A 25 -5.92 -2.80 7.58
N PHE A 26 -6.26 -3.96 7.04
CA PHE A 26 -5.31 -4.85 6.37
C PHE A 26 -4.97 -4.38 4.97
N ASP A 27 -5.96 -3.93 4.18
CA ASP A 27 -5.70 -3.34 2.86
C ASP A 27 -4.80 -2.12 2.99
N ARG A 28 -5.06 -1.28 4.00
CA ARG A 28 -4.22 -0.11 4.29
C ARG A 28 -2.79 -0.50 4.64
N LEU A 29 -2.60 -1.59 5.38
CA LEU A 29 -1.27 -2.10 5.69
C LEU A 29 -0.57 -2.60 4.42
N ILE A 30 -1.26 -3.35 3.56
CA ILE A 30 -0.74 -3.83 2.26
C ILE A 30 -0.30 -2.66 1.38
N ILE A 31 -1.14 -1.62 1.26
CA ILE A 31 -0.84 -0.40 0.49
C ILE A 31 0.38 0.30 1.07
N ALA A 32 0.42 0.51 2.39
CA ALA A 32 1.54 1.18 3.04
C ALA A 32 2.85 0.41 2.84
N THR A 33 2.83 -0.92 2.95
CA THR A 33 3.99 -1.77 2.65
C THR A 33 4.44 -1.61 1.20
N ALA A 34 3.53 -1.64 0.23
CA ALA A 34 3.88 -1.43 -1.18
C ALA A 34 4.54 -0.07 -1.41
N LEU A 35 4.06 0.98 -0.74
CA LEU A 35 4.61 2.33 -0.83
C LEU A 35 6.00 2.45 -0.19
N VAL A 36 6.22 1.90 1.00
CA VAL A 36 7.52 1.96 1.70
C VAL A 36 8.57 1.14 0.95
N CYS A 37 8.20 -0.06 0.50
CA CYS A 37 9.12 -0.94 -0.21
C CYS A 37 9.26 -0.62 -1.71
N ASN A 38 8.53 0.39 -2.21
CA ASN A 38 8.43 0.72 -3.64
C ASN A 38 8.12 -0.53 -4.50
N ALA A 39 7.21 -1.38 -4.01
CA ALA A 39 6.89 -2.66 -4.61
C ALA A 39 5.64 -2.56 -5.50
N LYS A 40 5.63 -3.32 -6.61
CA LYS A 40 4.43 -3.47 -7.44
C LYS A 40 3.40 -4.32 -6.70
N LEU A 41 2.16 -3.84 -6.64
CA LEU A 41 1.04 -4.52 -6.00
C LEU A 41 0.16 -5.17 -7.07
N ALA A 42 0.10 -6.50 -7.07
CA ALA A 42 -0.87 -7.25 -7.87
C ALA A 42 -2.11 -7.52 -7.01
N SER A 43 -3.28 -7.09 -7.46
CA SER A 43 -4.55 -7.41 -6.79
C SER A 43 -5.66 -7.60 -7.81
N ILE A 44 -6.52 -8.59 -7.56
CA ILE A 44 -7.78 -8.76 -8.29
C ILE A 44 -8.90 -7.89 -7.73
N ASP A 45 -8.68 -7.30 -6.54
CA ASP A 45 -9.64 -6.42 -5.91
C ASP A 45 -9.56 -5.03 -6.55
N SER A 46 -10.67 -4.67 -7.20
CA SER A 46 -10.88 -3.36 -7.83
C SER A 46 -10.85 -2.18 -6.87
N TYR A 47 -10.87 -2.40 -5.54
CA TYR A 47 -10.84 -1.31 -4.58
C TYR A 47 -9.47 -0.63 -4.49
N PHE A 48 -8.37 -1.38 -4.71
CA PHE A 48 -7.02 -0.84 -4.70
C PHE A 48 -6.80 0.25 -5.78
N SER A 49 -7.48 0.16 -6.92
CA SER A 49 -7.38 1.17 -7.99
C SER A 49 -7.99 2.53 -7.60
N LYS A 50 -8.75 2.60 -6.51
CA LYS A 50 -9.28 3.86 -6.00
C LYS A 50 -8.24 4.65 -5.22
N TYR A 51 -7.19 4.01 -4.70
CA TYR A 51 -6.15 4.67 -3.92
C TYR A 51 -5.18 5.42 -4.84
N PRO A 52 -5.14 6.77 -4.79
CA PRO A 52 -4.24 7.56 -5.64
C PRO A 52 -2.76 7.25 -5.37
N GLU A 53 -2.42 6.84 -4.15
CA GLU A 53 -1.07 6.46 -3.76
C GLU A 53 -0.55 5.27 -4.58
N LEU A 54 -1.44 4.42 -5.09
CA LEU A 54 -1.08 3.23 -5.85
C LEU A 54 -0.98 3.45 -7.36
N THR A 55 -1.18 4.67 -7.87
CA THR A 55 -1.23 4.96 -9.33
C THR A 55 -0.08 4.32 -10.11
N GLU A 56 1.15 4.40 -9.58
CA GLU A 56 2.36 3.86 -10.22
C GLU A 56 2.75 2.46 -9.73
N LEU A 57 2.08 1.94 -8.70
CA LEU A 57 2.45 0.69 -8.03
C LEU A 57 1.47 -0.44 -8.31
N LEU A 58 0.20 -0.14 -8.62
CA LEU A 58 -0.80 -1.15 -8.94
C LEU A 58 -0.53 -1.74 -10.32
N ILE A 59 -0.43 -3.05 -10.40
CA ILE A 59 -0.35 -3.76 -11.67
C ILE A 59 -1.75 -3.75 -12.27
N ALA A 60 -1.95 -2.92 -13.29
CA ALA A 60 -3.14 -3.00 -14.12
C ALA A 60 -3.15 -4.35 -14.85
N LYS A 61 -4.33 -4.95 -14.97
CA LYS A 61 -4.50 -6.13 -15.79
C LYS A 61 -4.26 -5.71 -17.26
N GLU A 62 -3.09 -6.03 -17.80
CA GLU A 62 -2.92 -6.09 -19.25
C GLU A 62 -3.82 -7.23 -19.73
N ILE A 63 -4.94 -6.85 -20.37
CA ILE A 63 -5.83 -7.78 -21.07
C ILE A 63 -5.32 -7.90 -22.51
#